data_AF-A0A410H5K5-F1
#
_entry.id   AF-A0A410H5K5-F1
#
_cell.length_a   1.000
_cell.length_b   1.000
_cell.length_c   1.000
_cell.angle_alpha   90.00
_cell.angle_beta   90.00
_cell.angle_gamma   90.00
#
_symmetry.space_group_name_H-M   'P 1'
#
loop_
_entity.id
_entity.type
_entity.pdbx_description
1 polymer ?
#
loop_
_entity_poly.entity_id
_entity_poly.type
_entity_poly.pdbx_seq_one_letter_code
_entity_poly.pdbx_strand_id
1 'polypeptide(L)'
;MAKPAAKRAAIRPAVIGVVCRWGGGGFCGSLVMNVLSGLRAHVWQRFSAWYLMVYFPLAALYWWQAPTESVAQLQAAMSHWLFLWPSLLAFGLLMVHAWVGLRDVLLDYLPRRALQAGLWLWALVWLLVLADGVFLAVQLVAN
;
A
#
# COMPACT_ATOMS: atom_id res chain seq x y z
N MET A 1 49.20 20.20 -35.26
CA MET A 1 48.00 20.93 -34.77
C MET A 1 47.24 20.01 -33.83
N ALA A 2 47.36 20.22 -32.52
CA ALA A 2 46.74 19.38 -31.48
C ALA A 2 45.44 20.03 -30.96
N LYS A 3 44.38 19.24 -30.80
CA LYS A 3 43.09 19.66 -30.22
C LYS A 3 43.26 20.06 -28.74
N PRO A 4 42.69 21.19 -28.27
CA PRO A 4 42.77 21.56 -26.88
C PRO A 4 41.82 20.73 -26.00
N ALA A 5 42.34 20.25 -24.88
CA ALA A 5 41.62 19.57 -23.82
C ALA A 5 40.74 20.58 -23.05
N ALA A 6 39.44 20.63 -23.37
CA ALA A 6 38.47 21.39 -22.62
C ALA A 6 37.32 20.47 -22.15
N LYS A 7 36.99 20.60 -20.86
CA LYS A 7 35.87 19.98 -20.12
C LYS A 7 36.07 18.53 -19.66
N ARG A 8 36.97 18.34 -18.70
CA ARG A 8 36.68 17.41 -17.59
C ARG A 8 35.64 18.08 -16.70
N ALA A 9 34.36 17.80 -16.96
CA ALA A 9 33.29 18.12 -16.04
C ALA A 9 33.57 17.36 -14.73
N ALA A 10 33.94 18.11 -13.70
CA ALA A 10 34.09 17.59 -12.36
C ALA A 10 32.74 17.02 -11.91
N ILE A 11 32.66 15.69 -11.82
CA ILE A 11 31.56 14.99 -11.15
C ILE A 11 31.70 15.37 -9.67
N ARG A 12 30.95 16.38 -9.23
CA ARG A 12 30.83 16.71 -7.82
C ARG A 12 29.97 15.62 -7.17
N PRO A 13 30.44 14.98 -6.09
CA PRO A 13 29.62 14.02 -5.37
C PRO A 13 28.38 14.74 -4.84
N ALA A 14 27.20 14.23 -5.19
CA ALA A 14 25.94 14.70 -4.65
C ALA A 14 25.88 14.31 -3.17
N VAL A 15 26.46 15.14 -2.32
CA VAL A 15 26.18 15.17 -0.89
C VAL A 15 24.71 15.52 -0.74
N ILE A 16 24.01 14.74 0.08
CA ILE A 16 22.64 14.95 0.54
C ILE A 16 22.49 16.43 0.93
N GLY A 17 21.90 17.20 0.02
CA GLY A 17 21.84 18.65 0.10
C GLY A 17 20.75 19.14 -0.82
N VAL A 18 19.71 19.70 -0.22
CA VAL A 18 18.52 20.26 -0.84
C VAL A 18 18.88 21.13 -2.06
N VAL A 19 18.54 20.67 -3.27
CA VAL A 19 18.56 21.52 -4.45
C VAL A 19 17.23 22.30 -4.47
N CYS A 20 17.10 23.36 -3.67
CA CYS A 20 16.09 24.39 -3.95
C CYS A 20 16.63 25.22 -5.13
N ARG A 21 16.08 24.98 -6.32
CA ARG A 21 16.34 25.80 -7.51
C ARG A 21 15.73 27.17 -7.25
N TRP A 22 16.57 28.16 -6.95
CA TRP A 22 16.15 29.54 -6.75
C TRP A 22 15.95 30.20 -8.12
N GLY A 23 14.70 30.39 -8.50
CA GLY A 23 14.31 31.00 -9.76
C GLY A 23 12.80 31.10 -9.91
N GLY A 24 12.20 32.07 -9.21
CA GLY A 24 10.85 32.60 -9.47
C GLY A 24 9.67 31.76 -8.98
N GLY A 25 9.03 32.18 -7.88
CA GLY A 25 7.69 31.72 -7.47
C GLY A 25 7.69 30.45 -6.62
N GLY A 26 7.62 30.63 -5.30
CA GLY A 26 7.92 29.58 -4.31
C GLY A 26 7.01 28.35 -4.29
N PHE A 27 7.62 27.20 -4.04
CA PHE A 27 7.11 26.13 -3.19
C PHE A 27 8.30 25.28 -2.66
N CYS A 28 9.15 25.85 -1.79
CA CYS A 28 10.19 25.10 -1.05
C CYS A 28 9.55 24.47 0.22
N GLY A 29 8.36 23.84 0.07
CA GLY A 29 7.56 23.22 1.14
C GLY A 29 7.03 21.81 0.82
N SER A 30 7.24 21.32 -0.41
CA SER A 30 6.62 20.05 -0.87
C SER A 30 7.50 18.81 -0.65
N LEU A 31 8.83 18.96 -0.60
CA LEU A 31 9.73 17.80 -0.60
C LEU A 31 9.75 17.04 0.74
N VAL A 32 9.78 17.77 1.86
CA VAL A 32 9.79 17.17 3.21
C VAL A 32 8.46 16.45 3.52
N MET A 33 7.32 17.06 3.19
CA MET A 33 6.02 16.42 3.39
C MET A 33 5.84 15.14 2.54
N ASN A 34 6.37 15.14 1.32
CA ASN A 34 6.34 13.95 0.45
C ASN A 34 7.32 12.84 0.90
N VAL A 35 8.48 13.19 1.47
CA VAL A 35 9.41 12.21 2.05
C VAL A 35 8.80 11.57 3.31
N LEU A 36 8.15 12.39 4.15
CA LEU A 36 7.45 11.88 5.33
C LEU A 36 6.26 10.99 4.96
N SER A 37 5.55 11.28 3.87
CA SER A 37 4.46 10.41 3.39
C SER A 37 5.00 9.09 2.83
N GLY A 38 6.14 9.10 2.13
CA GLY A 38 6.82 7.89 1.66
C GLY A 38 7.34 7.00 2.79
N LEU A 39 7.99 7.58 3.81
CA LEU A 39 8.47 6.83 4.97
C LEU A 39 7.33 6.18 5.75
N ARG A 40 6.22 6.91 5.97
CA ARG A 40 5.03 6.37 6.64
C ARG A 40 4.42 5.21 5.84
N ALA A 41 4.32 5.34 4.51
CA ALA A 41 3.81 4.28 3.65
C ALA A 41 4.66 3.00 3.76
N HIS A 42 5.98 3.14 3.74
CA HIS A 42 6.91 2.02 3.89
C HIS A 42 6.77 1.31 5.25
N VAL A 43 6.65 2.06 6.35
CA VAL A 43 6.45 1.48 7.69
C VAL A 43 5.15 0.68 7.75
N TRP A 44 4.05 1.24 7.26
CA TRP A 44 2.76 0.56 7.21
C TRP A 44 2.76 -0.69 6.33
N GLN A 45 3.49 -0.65 5.21
CA GLN A 45 3.64 -1.80 4.32
C GLN A 45 4.39 -2.95 5.00
N ARG A 46 5.43 -2.66 5.79
CA ARG A 46 6.15 -3.69 6.56
C ARG A 46 5.32 -4.22 7.71
N PHE A 47 4.68 -3.34 8.48
CA PHE A 47 3.85 -3.76 9.61
C PHE A 47 2.70 -4.67 9.17
N SER A 48 1.99 -4.28 8.10
CA SER A 48 0.94 -5.11 7.50
C SER A 48 1.49 -6.45 7.00
N ALA A 49 2.66 -6.46 6.33
CA ALA A 49 3.27 -7.70 5.86
C ALA A 49 3.54 -8.70 6.99
N TRP A 50 4.12 -8.24 8.12
CA TRP A 50 4.40 -9.11 9.26
C TRP A 50 3.13 -9.75 9.83
N TYR A 51 2.08 -8.96 10.02
CA TYR A 51 0.81 -9.47 10.52
C TYR A 51 0.18 -10.47 9.54
N LEU A 52 0.07 -10.11 8.26
CA LEU A 52 -0.55 -10.95 7.24
C LEU A 52 0.21 -12.27 7.03
N MET A 53 1.55 -12.22 7.08
CA MET A 53 2.41 -13.38 6.98
C MET A 53 2.17 -14.40 8.11
N VAL A 54 1.76 -13.96 9.30
CA VAL A 54 1.40 -14.84 10.41
C VAL A 54 -0.06 -15.27 10.32
N TYR A 55 -0.95 -14.33 10.03
CA TYR A 55 -2.39 -14.57 10.02
C TYR A 55 -2.82 -15.59 8.96
N PHE A 56 -2.37 -15.44 7.71
CA PHE A 56 -2.82 -16.32 6.62
C PHE A 56 -2.44 -17.80 6.82
N PRO A 57 -1.19 -18.15 7.19
CA PRO A 57 -0.85 -19.55 7.50
C PRO A 57 -1.65 -20.12 8.66
N LEU A 58 -1.89 -19.34 9.72
CA LEU A 58 -2.69 -19.80 10.87
C LEU A 58 -4.17 -20.02 10.49
N ALA A 59 -4.76 -19.09 9.73
CA ALA A 59 -6.12 -19.24 9.22
C ALA A 59 -6.22 -20.46 8.29
N ALA A 60 -5.26 -20.64 7.38
CA ALA A 60 -5.21 -21.81 6.50
C ALA A 60 -5.08 -23.12 7.28
N LEU A 61 -4.23 -23.16 8.32
CA LEU A 61 -4.09 -24.32 9.20
C LEU A 61 -5.40 -24.65 9.92
N TYR A 62 -6.11 -23.64 10.44
CA TYR A 62 -7.41 -23.83 11.07
C TYR A 62 -8.42 -24.43 10.09
N TRP A 63 -8.58 -23.83 8.90
CA TRP A 63 -9.54 -24.32 7.91
C TRP A 63 -9.18 -25.70 7.35
N TRP A 64 -7.90 -26.06 7.34
CA TRP A 64 -7.45 -27.40 7.00
C TRP A 64 -7.87 -28.45 8.05
N GLN A 65 -7.87 -28.08 9.34
CA GLN A 65 -8.25 -28.98 10.44
C GLN A 65 -9.76 -29.02 10.69
N ALA A 66 -10.46 -27.91 10.42
CA ALA A 66 -11.90 -27.74 10.62
C ALA A 66 -12.56 -27.25 9.31
N PRO A 67 -12.65 -28.09 8.28
CA PRO A 67 -13.30 -27.73 7.03
C PRO A 67 -14.79 -27.46 7.26
N THR A 68 -15.32 -26.41 6.61
CA THR A 68 -16.74 -26.05 6.66
C THR A 68 -17.45 -26.50 5.41
N GLU A 69 -18.59 -27.17 5.55
CA GLU A 69 -19.39 -27.70 4.44
C GLU A 69 -20.63 -26.86 4.14
N SER A 70 -20.90 -25.83 4.95
CA SER A 70 -22.06 -24.96 4.79
C SER A 70 -21.75 -23.51 5.14
N VAL A 71 -22.54 -22.59 4.57
CA VAL A 71 -22.47 -21.15 4.88
C VAL A 71 -22.71 -20.89 6.37
N ALA A 72 -23.63 -21.62 7.00
CA ALA A 72 -23.93 -21.48 8.42
C ALA A 72 -22.73 -21.84 9.32
N GLN A 73 -21.98 -22.90 8.98
CA GLN A 73 -20.76 -23.28 9.70
C GLN A 73 -19.64 -22.24 9.52
N LEU A 74 -19.49 -21.72 8.30
CA LEU A 74 -18.52 -20.65 8.01
C LEU A 74 -18.86 -19.39 8.82
N GLN A 75 -20.13 -18.98 8.82
CA GLN A 75 -20.62 -17.82 9.57
C GLN A 75 -20.37 -18.01 11.07
N ALA A 76 -20.73 -19.16 11.64
CA ALA A 76 -20.51 -19.45 13.05
C ALA A 76 -19.02 -19.37 13.45
N ALA A 77 -18.12 -19.91 12.61
CA ALA A 77 -16.68 -19.83 12.84
C ALA A 77 -16.15 -18.39 12.72
N MET A 78 -16.62 -17.62 11.72
CA MET A 78 -16.18 -16.24 11.49
C MET A 78 -16.73 -15.24 12.51
N SER A 79 -17.92 -15.49 13.06
CA SER A 79 -18.52 -14.65 14.12
C SER A 79 -17.91 -14.93 15.50
N HIS A 80 -17.13 -15.99 15.66
CA HIS A 80 -16.41 -16.26 16.89
C HIS A 80 -15.35 -15.17 17.14
N TRP A 81 -15.30 -14.60 18.35
CA TRP A 81 -14.44 -13.45 18.68
C TRP A 81 -12.94 -13.66 18.38
N LEU A 82 -12.44 -14.90 18.54
CA LEU A 82 -11.05 -15.26 18.20
C LEU A 82 -10.76 -15.21 16.69
N PHE A 83 -11.79 -15.31 15.84
CA PHE A 83 -11.66 -15.20 14.40
C PHE A 83 -12.06 -13.81 13.89
N LEU A 84 -13.16 -13.26 14.41
CA LEU A 84 -13.72 -11.99 13.95
C LEU A 84 -12.71 -10.85 14.03
N TRP A 85 -12.18 -10.57 15.23
CA TRP A 85 -11.29 -9.42 15.41
C TRP A 85 -9.96 -9.56 14.65
N PRO A 86 -9.27 -10.73 14.69
CA PRO A 86 -8.07 -10.91 13.88
C PRO A 86 -8.34 -10.85 12.38
N SER A 87 -9.49 -11.34 11.91
CA SER A 87 -9.90 -11.25 10.50
C SER A 87 -10.17 -9.81 10.07
N LEU A 88 -10.86 -9.01 10.88
CA LEU A 88 -11.11 -7.60 10.59
C LEU A 88 -9.81 -6.79 10.56
N LEU A 89 -8.89 -7.06 11.50
CA LEU A 89 -7.55 -6.47 11.49
C LEU A 89 -6.74 -6.93 10.27
N ALA A 90 -6.80 -8.22 9.93
CA ALA A 90 -6.16 -8.76 8.73
C ALA A 90 -6.69 -8.08 7.48
N PHE A 91 -8.00 -7.93 7.36
CA PHE A 91 -8.64 -7.25 6.24
C PHE A 91 -8.16 -5.79 6.16
N GLY A 92 -8.20 -5.03 7.25
CA GLY A 92 -7.72 -3.65 7.27
C GLY A 92 -6.24 -3.51 6.90
N LEU A 93 -5.38 -4.42 7.39
CA LEU A 93 -3.95 -4.42 7.06
C LEU A 93 -3.67 -4.88 5.64
N LEU A 94 -4.43 -5.85 5.12
CA LEU A 94 -4.39 -6.26 3.72
C LEU A 94 -4.78 -5.10 2.82
N MET A 95 -5.79 -4.34 3.21
CA MET A 95 -6.20 -3.13 2.51
C MET A 95 -5.01 -2.15 2.45
N VAL A 96 -4.43 -1.78 3.58
CA VAL A 96 -3.28 -0.86 3.59
C VAL A 96 -2.10 -1.39 2.75
N HIS A 97 -1.80 -2.69 2.86
CA HIS A 97 -0.71 -3.34 2.12
C HIS A 97 -0.91 -3.27 0.60
N ALA A 98 -2.10 -3.65 0.13
CA ALA A 98 -2.44 -3.66 -1.29
C ALA A 98 -2.52 -2.24 -1.86
N TRP A 99 -3.08 -1.28 -1.11
CA TRP A 99 -3.14 0.13 -1.51
C TRP A 99 -1.76 0.70 -1.81
N VAL A 100 -0.83 0.57 -0.86
CA VAL A 100 0.54 1.09 -1.00
C VAL A 100 1.28 0.33 -2.10
N GLY A 101 1.22 -1.01 -2.08
CA GLY A 101 1.91 -1.85 -3.05
C GLY A 101 1.50 -1.55 -4.49
N LEU A 102 0.19 -1.49 -4.78
CA LEU A 102 -0.26 -1.24 -6.15
C LEU A 102 -0.05 0.21 -6.58
N ARG A 103 -0.20 1.19 -5.67
CA ARG A 103 0.17 2.57 -5.95
C ARG A 103 1.61 2.66 -6.45
N ASP A 104 2.54 2.00 -5.77
CA ASP A 104 3.96 2.06 -6.12
C ASP A 104 4.22 1.37 -7.48
N VAL A 105 3.58 0.22 -7.76
CA VAL A 105 3.59 -0.41 -9.09
C VAL A 105 3.06 0.53 -10.18
N LEU A 106 1.96 1.24 -9.95
CA LEU A 106 1.42 2.19 -10.92
C LEU A 106 2.38 3.36 -11.18
N LEU A 107 3.05 3.86 -10.13
CA LEU A 107 4.02 4.94 -10.25
C LEU A 107 5.27 4.52 -11.05
N ASP A 108 5.71 3.27 -10.89
CA ASP A 108 6.93 2.76 -11.53
C ASP A 108 6.72 2.33 -12.98
N TYR A 109 5.55 1.77 -13.31
CA TYR A 109 5.33 1.10 -14.60
C TYR A 109 4.36 1.83 -15.54
N LEU A 110 3.50 2.72 -15.04
CA LEU A 110 2.48 3.34 -15.88
C LEU A 110 3.03 4.62 -16.56
N PRO A 111 2.86 4.79 -17.89
CA PRO A 111 3.37 5.97 -18.57
C PRO A 111 2.64 7.22 -18.07
N ARG A 112 3.35 8.35 -18.00
CA ARG A 112 2.84 9.63 -17.43
C ARG A 112 1.46 10.04 -17.96
N ARG A 113 1.19 9.79 -19.24
CA ARG A 113 -0.11 10.09 -19.89
C ARG A 113 -1.29 9.29 -19.35
N ALA A 114 -1.04 8.08 -18.83
CA ALA A 114 -2.06 7.18 -18.30
C ALA A 114 -2.06 7.13 -16.76
N LEU A 115 -1.00 7.63 -16.11
CA LEU A 115 -0.82 7.55 -14.65
C LEU A 115 -2.04 8.05 -13.87
N GLN A 116 -2.54 9.23 -14.21
CA GLN A 116 -3.65 9.83 -13.48
C GLN A 116 -4.95 9.02 -13.64
N ALA A 117 -5.25 8.54 -14.84
CA ALA A 117 -6.40 7.68 -15.07
C ALA A 117 -6.25 6.34 -14.32
N GLY A 118 -5.04 5.76 -14.30
CA GLY A 118 -4.75 4.53 -13.55
C GLY A 118 -4.94 4.70 -12.04
N LEU A 119 -4.49 5.83 -11.47
CA LEU A 119 -4.69 6.14 -10.05
C LEU A 119 -6.17 6.36 -9.71
N TRP A 120 -6.95 7.01 -10.57
CA TRP A 120 -8.39 7.17 -10.39
C TRP A 120 -9.13 5.83 -10.44
N LEU A 121 -8.81 5.00 -11.44
CA LEU A 121 -9.38 3.66 -11.55
C LEU A 121 -9.04 2.83 -10.30
N TRP A 122 -7.79 2.88 -9.85
CA TRP A 122 -7.38 2.19 -8.63
C TRP A 122 -8.15 2.68 -7.42
N ALA A 123 -8.28 4.00 -7.24
CA ALA A 123 -9.07 4.57 -6.15
C ALA A 123 -10.54 4.12 -6.20
N LEU A 124 -11.15 4.04 -7.38
CA LEU A 124 -12.52 3.56 -7.55
C LEU A 124 -12.66 2.08 -7.15
N VAL A 125 -11.79 1.21 -7.67
CA VAL A 125 -11.75 -0.21 -7.27
C VAL A 125 -11.59 -0.33 -5.75
N TRP A 126 -10.75 0.52 -5.17
CA TRP A 126 -10.50 0.53 -3.75
C TRP A 126 -11.73 0.87 -2.90
N LEU A 127 -12.49 1.88 -3.32
CA LEU A 127 -13.75 2.24 -2.67
C LEU A 127 -14.80 1.13 -2.77
N LEU A 128 -14.87 0.44 -3.91
CA LEU A 128 -15.79 -0.69 -4.09
C LEU A 128 -15.45 -1.85 -3.17
N VAL A 129 -14.18 -2.22 -3.06
CA VAL A 129 -13.72 -3.29 -2.15
C VAL A 129 -13.98 -2.92 -0.69
N LEU A 130 -13.77 -1.66 -0.31
CA LEU A 130 -14.07 -1.19 1.05
C LEU A 130 -15.58 -1.23 1.34
N ALA A 131 -16.42 -0.79 0.39
CA ALA A 131 -17.86 -0.81 0.55
C ALA A 131 -18.40 -2.24 0.69
N ASP A 132 -17.93 -3.16 -0.16
CA ASP A 132 -18.29 -4.57 -0.11
C ASP A 132 -17.81 -5.23 1.19
N GLY A 133 -16.57 -4.98 1.60
CA GLY A 133 -16.02 -5.48 2.86
C GLY A 133 -16.80 -5.01 4.08
N VAL A 134 -17.20 -3.73 4.13
CA VAL A 134 -18.04 -3.19 5.20
C VAL A 134 -19.44 -3.84 5.18
N PHE A 135 -20.05 -3.97 4.00
CA PHE A 135 -21.34 -4.63 3.85
C PHE A 135 -21.28 -6.07 4.38
N LEU A 136 -20.28 -6.85 3.99
CA LEU A 136 -20.09 -8.23 4.45
C LEU A 136 -19.84 -8.31 5.96
N ALA A 137 -19.02 -7.41 6.51
CA ALA A 137 -18.78 -7.37 7.96
C ALA A 137 -20.07 -7.06 8.75
N VAL A 138 -20.91 -6.16 8.25
CA VAL A 138 -22.21 -5.86 8.86
C VAL A 138 -23.14 -7.08 8.78
N GLN A 139 -23.21 -7.75 7.63
CA GLN A 139 -24.04 -8.95 7.47
C GLN A 139 -23.57 -10.09 8.38
N LEU A 140 -22.26 -10.24 8.59
CA LEU A 140 -21.70 -11.27 9.46
C LEU A 140 -22.04 -11.06 10.94
N VAL A 141 -22.17 -9.81 11.38
CA VAL A 141 -22.49 -9.45 12.77
C VAL A 141 -23.99 -9.33 13.01
N ALA A 142 -24.76 -8.95 11.99
CA ALA A 142 -26.20 -8.74 12.10
C ALA A 142 -27.03 -10.04 12.00
N ASN A 143 -26.46 -11.11 11.42
CA ASN A 143 -27.10 -12.43 11.28
C ASN A 143 -26.38 -13.48 12.11
#